data_AF-A0A0G0Y767-F1
#
_entry.id   AF-A0A0G0Y767-F1
#
_cell.length_a   1.000
_cell.length_b   1.000
_cell.length_c   1.000
_cell.angle_alpha   90.00
_cell.angle_beta   90.00
_cell.angle_gamma   90.00
#
_symmetry.space_group_name_H-M   'P 1'
#
loop_
_entity.id
_entity.type
_entity.pdbx_description
1 polymer ?
#
loop_
_entity_poly.entity_id
_entity_poly.type
_entity_poly.pdbx_seq_one_letter_code
_entity_poly.pdbx_strand_id
1 'polypeptide(L)'
;MLPLLLALVLTQSANDLYSQGIQAGTQYRYAYNSYVQSKNQFLQYRTGSTRLTAISSTNFVLSARNNWQITYLKYLRQVLADTTNIANYNQTVTYLDLETEINTLEGQKDALSSSDSFEKVNSASKIWELRLTNSDKLISTAKSQITQARLGYLQHRLQESLDQFNATHASPSANLVSTINLIDAKIQASSTATDPEQSKKLLSDGAKLLLEIYVQP
;
A
#
# COMPACT_ATOMS: atom_id res chain seq x y z
N MET A 1 -11.98 -38.95 12.46
CA MET A 1 -12.57 -37.89 11.61
C MET A 1 -12.64 -36.61 12.41
N LEU A 2 -11.53 -35.90 12.51
CA LEU A 2 -11.41 -34.56 13.10
C LEU A 2 -10.13 -33.99 12.47
N PRO A 3 -10.24 -33.24 11.36
CA PRO A 3 -9.99 -31.81 11.45
C PRO A 3 -10.82 -31.03 10.40
N LEU A 4 -11.85 -30.32 10.83
CA LEU A 4 -12.56 -29.39 9.94
C LEU A 4 -13.04 -28.12 10.66
N LEU A 5 -12.41 -27.80 11.79
CA LEU A 5 -12.81 -26.69 12.66
C LEU A 5 -11.70 -25.66 12.94
N LEU A 6 -10.59 -25.68 12.20
CA LEU A 6 -9.59 -24.62 12.29
C LEU A 6 -9.39 -23.93 10.92
N ALA A 7 -9.50 -22.59 10.96
CA ALA A 7 -9.17 -21.62 9.92
C ALA A 7 -10.19 -21.40 8.79
N LEU A 8 -11.42 -21.00 9.14
CA LEU A 8 -12.12 -19.99 8.34
C LEU A 8 -11.83 -18.60 8.94
N VAL A 9 -10.57 -18.17 8.88
CA VAL A 9 -10.30 -16.73 8.87
C VAL A 9 -10.70 -16.30 7.48
N LEU A 10 -11.87 -15.66 7.35
CA LEU A 10 -12.23 -14.95 6.13
C LEU A 10 -11.14 -13.90 5.91
N THR A 11 -10.15 -14.20 5.07
CA THR A 11 -9.15 -13.22 4.67
C THR A 11 -9.89 -12.11 3.94
N GLN A 12 -9.87 -10.92 4.53
CA GLN A 12 -10.50 -9.75 3.94
C GLN A 12 -9.73 -9.39 2.66
N SER A 13 -10.41 -9.22 1.54
CA SER A 13 -9.72 -9.01 0.27
C SER A 13 -9.03 -7.64 0.22
N ALA A 14 -7.92 -7.53 -0.53
CA ALA A 14 -7.26 -6.24 -0.75
C ALA A 14 -8.20 -5.19 -1.37
N ASN A 15 -9.17 -5.60 -2.19
CA ASN A 15 -10.17 -4.71 -2.80
C ASN A 15 -11.15 -4.14 -1.76
N ASP A 16 -11.58 -4.95 -0.79
CA ASP A 16 -12.45 -4.49 0.29
C ASP A 16 -11.70 -3.48 1.17
N LEU A 17 -10.44 -3.77 1.50
CA LEU A 17 -9.59 -2.88 2.30
C LEU A 17 -9.26 -1.58 1.57
N TYR A 18 -9.06 -1.62 0.25
CA TYR A 18 -8.90 -0.42 -0.58
C TYR A 18 -10.15 0.45 -0.53
N SER A 19 -11.33 -0.14 -0.69
CA SER A 19 -12.62 0.57 -0.64
C SER A 19 -12.86 1.19 0.74
N GLN A 20 -12.57 0.45 1.81
CA GLN A 20 -12.59 0.99 3.18
C GLN A 20 -11.59 2.14 3.34
N GLY A 21 -10.41 2.04 2.74
CA GLY A 21 -9.40 3.10 2.77
C GLY A 21 -9.89 4.40 2.12
N ILE A 22 -10.59 4.30 0.99
CA ILE A 22 -11.24 5.46 0.34
C ILE A 22 -12.30 6.07 1.27
N GLN A 23 -13.15 5.25 1.86
CA GLN A 23 -14.18 5.72 2.79
C GLN A 23 -13.57 6.40 4.01
N ALA A 24 -12.55 5.79 4.63
CA ALA A 24 -11.84 6.36 5.77
C ALA A 24 -11.14 7.68 5.42
N GLY A 25 -10.53 7.78 4.23
CA GLY A 25 -9.95 9.02 3.72
C GLY A 25 -11.00 10.12 3.49
N THR A 26 -12.19 9.75 3.03
CA THR A 26 -13.32 10.68 2.88
C THR A 26 -13.81 11.19 4.23
N GLN A 27 -13.95 10.31 5.22
CA GLN A 27 -14.30 10.66 6.60
C GLN A 27 -13.26 11.59 7.23
N TYR A 28 -11.96 11.33 7.02
CA TYR A 28 -10.89 12.21 7.48
C TYR A 28 -10.99 13.62 6.88
N ARG A 29 -11.24 13.75 5.57
CA ARG A 29 -11.43 15.07 4.93
C ARG A 29 -12.62 15.84 5.51
N TYR A 30 -13.73 15.14 5.73
CA TYR A 30 -14.92 15.74 6.36
C TYR A 30 -14.63 16.20 7.80
N ALA A 31 -13.96 15.36 8.59
CA ALA A 31 -13.56 15.67 9.95
C ALA A 31 -12.59 16.86 10.02
N TYR A 32 -11.64 16.93 9.08
CA TYR A 32 -10.69 18.03 8.96
C TYR A 32 -11.39 19.37 8.70
N ASN A 33 -12.35 19.40 7.77
CA ASN A 33 -13.13 20.62 7.49
C ASN A 33 -13.91 21.09 8.72
N SER A 34 -14.53 20.15 9.44
CA SER A 34 -15.27 20.42 10.68
C SER A 34 -14.35 20.96 11.79
N TYR A 35 -13.15 20.41 11.90
CA TYR A 35 -12.10 20.89 12.81
C TYR A 35 -11.69 22.32 12.49
N VAL A 36 -11.38 22.63 11.22
CA VAL A 36 -10.93 23.98 10.81
C VAL A 36 -12.00 25.02 11.12
N GLN A 37 -13.27 24.72 10.80
CA GLN A 37 -14.38 25.60 11.10
C GLN A 37 -14.53 25.86 12.60
N SER A 38 -14.55 24.79 13.40
CA SER A 38 -14.76 24.88 14.86
C SER A 38 -13.59 25.56 15.58
N LYS A 39 -12.36 25.33 15.12
CA LYS A 39 -11.17 26.05 15.57
C LYS A 39 -11.32 27.56 15.34
N ASN A 40 -11.72 27.96 14.13
CA ASN A 40 -11.86 29.38 13.80
C ASN A 40 -12.95 30.06 14.63
N GLN A 41 -14.09 29.39 14.82
CA GLN A 41 -15.16 29.87 15.71
C GLN A 41 -14.69 30.01 17.16
N PHE A 42 -13.91 29.05 17.68
CA PHE A 42 -13.35 29.18 19.03
C PHE A 42 -12.39 30.38 19.14
N LEU A 43 -11.49 30.56 18.15
CA LEU A 43 -10.53 31.68 18.16
C LEU A 43 -11.23 33.05 18.12
N GLN A 44 -12.36 33.14 17.41
CA GLN A 44 -13.16 34.36 17.27
C GLN A 44 -13.99 34.66 18.52
N TYR A 45 -14.77 33.69 19.00
CA TYR A 45 -15.78 33.95 20.04
C TYR A 45 -15.32 33.60 21.47
N ARG A 46 -14.39 32.65 21.61
CA ARG A 46 -13.78 32.23 22.89
C ARG A 46 -14.76 31.86 24.02
N THR A 47 -15.96 31.42 23.65
CA THR A 47 -16.99 31.00 24.61
C THR A 47 -16.78 29.55 25.07
N GLY A 48 -17.40 29.16 26.19
CA GLY A 48 -17.41 27.77 26.64
C GLY A 48 -18.00 26.80 25.61
N SER A 49 -19.08 27.21 24.92
CA SER A 49 -19.70 26.39 23.86
C SER A 49 -18.75 26.18 22.67
N THR A 50 -18.16 27.26 22.13
CA THR A 50 -17.22 27.14 21.00
C THR A 50 -15.95 26.38 21.37
N ARG A 51 -15.51 26.44 22.64
CA ARG A 51 -14.42 25.59 23.16
C ARG A 51 -14.78 24.10 23.09
N LEU A 52 -15.94 23.70 23.61
CA LEU A 52 -16.39 22.31 23.61
C LEU A 52 -16.54 21.77 22.18
N THR A 53 -17.11 22.56 21.28
CA THR A 53 -17.22 22.19 19.85
C THR A 53 -15.84 21.98 19.23
N ALA A 54 -14.89 22.89 19.46
CA ALA A 54 -13.52 22.74 18.95
C ALA A 54 -12.81 21.50 19.50
N ILE A 55 -12.98 21.18 20.80
CA ILE A 55 -12.45 19.93 21.39
C ILE A 55 -13.07 18.71 20.70
N SER A 56 -14.40 18.68 20.57
CA SER A 56 -15.12 17.57 19.93
C SER A 56 -14.68 17.36 18.47
N SER A 57 -14.57 18.44 17.68
CA SER A 57 -14.10 18.34 16.31
C SER A 57 -12.63 17.95 16.21
N THR A 58 -11.81 18.32 17.20
CA THR A 58 -10.40 17.87 17.24
C THR A 58 -10.30 16.37 17.53
N ASN A 59 -11.06 15.85 18.50
CA ASN A 59 -11.17 14.40 18.73
C ASN A 59 -11.63 13.66 17.47
N PHE A 60 -12.65 14.20 16.80
CA PHE A 60 -13.19 13.59 15.59
C PHE A 60 -12.15 13.49 14.47
N VAL A 61 -11.40 14.57 14.20
CA VAL A 61 -10.33 14.52 13.16
C VAL A 61 -9.18 13.59 13.55
N LEU A 62 -8.80 13.53 14.84
CA LEU A 62 -7.75 12.62 15.31
C LEU A 62 -8.16 11.16 15.17
N SER A 63 -9.38 10.82 15.57
CA SER A 63 -9.95 9.48 15.39
C SER A 63 -10.04 9.09 13.91
N ALA A 64 -10.54 9.99 13.07
CA ALA A 64 -10.65 9.75 11.63
C ALA A 64 -9.28 9.58 10.95
N ARG A 65 -8.28 10.40 11.33
CA ARG A 65 -6.89 10.29 10.86
C ARG A 65 -6.29 8.93 11.21
N ASN A 66 -6.48 8.50 12.46
CA ASN A 66 -5.99 7.20 12.92
C ASN A 66 -6.67 6.04 12.18
N ASN A 67 -7.99 6.10 11.98
CA ASN A 67 -8.71 5.07 11.26
C ASN A 67 -8.28 4.95 9.80
N TRP A 68 -8.01 6.08 9.13
CA TRP A 68 -7.47 6.08 7.78
C TRP A 68 -6.10 5.42 7.70
N GLN A 69 -5.20 5.75 8.63
CA GLN A 69 -3.87 5.13 8.73
C GLN A 69 -3.96 3.61 8.95
N ILE A 70 -4.77 3.17 9.92
CA ILE A 70 -5.01 1.74 10.20
C ILE A 70 -5.47 1.00 8.95
N THR A 71 -6.48 1.55 8.26
CA THR A 71 -7.06 0.91 7.09
C THR A 71 -6.04 0.79 5.95
N TYR A 72 -5.22 1.83 5.77
CA TYR A 72 -4.16 1.82 4.77
C TYR A 72 -3.05 0.81 5.09
N LEU A 73 -2.65 0.66 6.35
CA LEU A 73 -1.70 -0.37 6.78
C LEU A 73 -2.26 -1.78 6.61
N LYS A 74 -3.55 -2.01 6.93
CA LYS A 74 -4.24 -3.28 6.66
C LYS A 74 -4.23 -3.62 5.17
N TYR A 75 -4.58 -2.64 4.32
CA TYR A 75 -4.51 -2.80 2.87
C TYR A 75 -3.10 -3.19 2.41
N LEU A 76 -2.07 -2.46 2.84
CA LEU A 76 -0.68 -2.76 2.46
C LEU A 76 -0.24 -4.15 2.91
N ARG A 77 -0.60 -4.54 4.13
CA ARG A 77 -0.30 -5.88 4.67
C ARG A 77 -0.95 -6.98 3.83
N GLN A 78 -2.21 -6.79 3.44
CA GLN A 78 -2.91 -7.75 2.58
C GLN A 78 -2.29 -7.82 1.19
N VAL A 79 -2.01 -6.68 0.55
CA VAL A 79 -1.37 -6.65 -0.78
C VAL A 79 0.02 -7.28 -0.74
N LEU A 80 0.77 -7.08 0.34
CA LEU A 80 2.07 -7.73 0.53
C LEU A 80 1.92 -9.25 0.54
N ALA A 81 0.99 -9.79 1.32
CA ALA A 81 0.71 -11.22 1.35
C ALA A 81 0.27 -11.74 -0.03
N ASP A 82 -0.70 -11.08 -0.66
CA ASP A 82 -1.25 -11.51 -1.95
C ASP A 82 -0.19 -11.50 -3.06
N THR A 83 0.70 -10.50 -3.05
CA THR A 83 1.69 -10.31 -4.11
C THR A 83 2.92 -11.19 -3.92
N THR A 84 3.36 -11.36 -2.68
CA THR A 84 4.65 -12.03 -2.38
C THR A 84 4.49 -13.46 -1.89
N ASN A 85 3.26 -13.85 -1.52
CA ASN A 85 2.96 -15.08 -0.79
C ASN A 85 3.80 -15.25 0.49
N ILE A 86 4.38 -14.16 1.01
CA ILE A 86 5.30 -14.15 2.15
C ILE A 86 6.43 -15.18 1.96
N ALA A 87 7.05 -15.17 0.79
CA ALA A 87 8.01 -16.18 0.36
C ALA A 87 9.35 -16.18 1.13
N ASN A 88 9.70 -15.10 1.84
CA ASN A 88 10.97 -15.02 2.56
C ASN A 88 10.89 -14.30 3.92
N TYR A 89 11.95 -14.46 4.71
CA TYR A 89 12.06 -13.90 6.07
C TYR A 89 11.80 -12.39 6.13
N ASN A 90 12.36 -11.60 5.21
CA ASN A 90 12.20 -10.15 5.23
C ASN A 90 10.75 -9.72 5.00
N GLN A 91 10.02 -10.46 4.15
CA GLN A 91 8.59 -10.26 3.92
C GLN A 91 7.78 -10.65 5.17
N THR A 92 8.13 -11.76 5.83
CA THR A 92 7.50 -12.17 7.10
C THR A 92 7.65 -11.10 8.18
N VAL A 93 8.87 -10.59 8.37
CA VAL A 93 9.14 -9.52 9.35
C VAL A 93 8.30 -8.29 9.04
N THR A 94 8.31 -7.83 7.79
CA THR A 94 7.53 -6.64 7.38
C THR A 94 6.02 -6.84 7.60
N TYR A 95 5.51 -8.04 7.30
CA TYR A 95 4.11 -8.38 7.48
C TYR A 95 3.67 -8.38 8.96
N LEU A 96 4.52 -8.89 9.86
CA LEU A 96 4.28 -8.89 11.31
C LEU A 96 4.46 -7.51 11.94
N ASP A 97 5.42 -6.72 11.46
CA ASP A 97 5.62 -5.35 11.92
C ASP A 97 4.43 -4.46 11.55
N LEU A 98 3.87 -4.63 10.34
CA LEU A 98 2.63 -3.96 9.94
C LEU A 98 1.47 -4.35 10.86
N GLU A 99 1.31 -5.62 11.20
CA GLU A 99 0.29 -6.09 12.15
C GLU A 99 0.45 -5.47 13.53
N THR A 100 1.68 -5.42 14.03
CA THR A 100 2.02 -4.83 15.33
C THR A 100 1.70 -3.34 15.36
N GLU A 101 2.04 -2.60 14.29
CA GLU A 101 1.69 -1.18 14.16
C GLU A 101 0.17 -0.98 14.12
N ILE A 102 -0.56 -1.80 13.34
CA ILE A 102 -2.03 -1.77 13.27
C ILE A 102 -2.63 -1.96 14.66
N ASN A 103 -2.23 -2.99 15.40
CA ASN A 103 -2.74 -3.27 16.74
C ASN A 103 -2.41 -2.13 17.72
N THR A 104 -1.21 -1.54 17.59
CA THR A 104 -0.82 -0.38 18.41
C THR A 104 -1.72 0.83 18.14
N LEU A 105 -1.99 1.14 16.87
CA LEU A 105 -2.86 2.25 16.48
C LEU A 105 -4.33 1.99 16.87
N GLU A 106 -4.78 0.74 16.81
CA GLU A 106 -6.11 0.34 17.29
C GLU A 106 -6.25 0.56 18.80
N GLY A 107 -5.22 0.28 19.58
CA GLY A 107 -5.19 0.56 21.02
C GLY A 107 -5.25 2.05 21.40
N GLN A 108 -5.03 2.96 20.45
CA GLN A 108 -5.10 4.42 20.67
C GLN A 108 -6.48 5.01 20.35
N LYS A 109 -7.42 4.24 19.80
CA LYS A 109 -8.73 4.75 19.33
C LYS A 109 -9.48 5.52 20.41
N ASP A 110 -9.57 4.98 21.61
CA ASP A 110 -10.34 5.59 22.70
C ASP A 110 -9.73 6.93 23.12
N ALA A 111 -8.40 6.95 23.33
CA ALA A 111 -7.66 8.16 23.71
C ALA A 111 -7.82 9.31 22.70
N LEU A 112 -7.92 9.01 21.41
CA LEU A 112 -8.10 10.01 20.35
C LEU A 112 -9.56 10.44 20.16
N SER A 113 -10.52 9.66 20.64
CA SER A 113 -11.95 9.87 20.37
C SER A 113 -12.68 10.68 21.43
N SER A 114 -12.20 10.69 22.67
CA SER A 114 -13.00 11.18 23.81
C SER A 114 -12.23 12.01 24.84
N SER A 115 -11.27 12.85 24.42
CA SER A 115 -10.60 13.78 25.33
C SER A 115 -11.48 14.98 25.69
N ASP A 116 -11.50 15.39 26.96
CA ASP A 116 -12.35 16.47 27.51
C ASP A 116 -11.65 17.84 27.55
N SER A 117 -10.36 17.91 27.24
CA SER A 117 -9.55 19.13 27.32
C SER A 117 -8.55 19.20 26.17
N PHE A 118 -8.20 20.43 25.76
CA PHE A 118 -7.15 20.64 24.75
C PHE A 118 -5.80 20.04 25.16
N GLU A 119 -5.48 20.01 26.45
CA GLU A 119 -4.25 19.41 26.94
C GLU A 119 -4.22 17.90 26.69
N LYS A 120 -5.30 17.18 27.01
CA LYS A 120 -5.41 15.74 26.74
C LYS A 120 -5.41 15.44 25.24
N VAL A 121 -6.15 16.23 24.46
CA VAL A 121 -6.17 16.15 22.99
C VAL A 121 -4.75 16.32 22.41
N ASN A 122 -4.01 17.34 22.86
CA ASN A 122 -2.67 17.64 22.38
C ASN A 122 -1.69 16.51 22.76
N SER A 123 -1.76 16.01 23.99
CA SER A 123 -0.94 14.88 24.44
C SER A 123 -1.22 13.62 23.63
N ALA A 124 -2.49 13.29 23.38
CA ALA A 124 -2.87 12.14 22.55
C ALA A 124 -2.38 12.30 21.10
N SER A 125 -2.52 13.50 20.50
CA SER A 125 -2.02 13.76 19.14
C SER A 125 -0.51 13.59 19.04
N LYS A 126 0.25 14.10 20.01
CA LYS A 126 1.71 13.97 20.03
C LYS A 126 2.17 12.52 20.12
N ILE A 127 1.54 11.73 21.00
CA ILE A 127 1.84 10.31 21.15
C ILE A 127 1.59 9.57 19.82
N TRP A 128 0.49 9.88 19.15
CA TRP A 128 0.19 9.33 17.83
C TRP A 128 1.21 9.78 16.77
N GLU A 129 1.59 11.06 16.75
CA GLU A 129 2.53 11.61 15.77
C GLU A 129 3.94 11.00 15.87
N LEU A 130 4.38 10.64 17.07
CA LEU A 130 5.65 9.92 17.26
C LEU A 130 5.69 8.57 16.53
N ARG A 131 4.53 7.96 16.26
CA ARG A 131 4.42 6.69 15.53
C ARG A 131 4.49 6.86 14.01
N LEU A 132 4.21 8.05 13.48
CA LEU A 132 4.19 8.29 12.03
C LEU A 132 5.50 7.89 11.36
N THR A 133 6.63 8.24 11.97
CA THR A 133 7.94 7.88 11.44
C THR A 133 8.12 6.36 11.30
N ASN A 134 7.58 5.57 12.23
CA ASN A 134 7.62 4.11 12.15
C ASN A 134 6.68 3.61 11.04
N SER A 135 5.43 4.09 11.05
CA SER A 135 4.43 3.81 10.03
C SER A 135 4.95 4.09 8.61
N ASP A 136 5.58 5.25 8.37
CA ASP A 136 6.11 5.65 7.06
C ASP A 136 7.24 4.74 6.59
N LYS A 137 8.13 4.32 7.49
CA LYS A 137 9.17 3.33 7.19
C LYS A 137 8.56 2.00 6.78
N LEU A 138 7.58 1.50 7.54
CA LEU A 138 6.90 0.24 7.22
C LEU A 138 6.15 0.33 5.88
N ILE A 139 5.47 1.45 5.62
CA ILE A 139 4.82 1.72 4.33
C ILE A 139 5.82 1.65 3.18
N SER A 140 6.97 2.32 3.33
CA SER A 140 8.01 2.35 2.31
C SER A 140 8.58 0.95 2.04
N THR A 141 8.93 0.21 3.10
CA THR A 141 9.45 -1.16 3.01
C THR A 141 8.46 -2.09 2.33
N ALA A 142 7.20 -2.09 2.76
CA ALA A 142 6.16 -2.95 2.19
C ALA A 142 5.92 -2.63 0.72
N LYS A 143 5.84 -1.34 0.34
CA LYS A 143 5.70 -0.91 -1.06
C LYS A 143 6.86 -1.37 -1.92
N SER A 144 8.09 -1.28 -1.40
CA SER A 144 9.28 -1.72 -2.11
C SER A 144 9.21 -3.23 -2.41
N GLN A 145 8.90 -4.05 -1.40
CA GLN A 145 8.75 -5.50 -1.55
C GLN A 145 7.62 -5.88 -2.52
N ILE A 146 6.46 -5.23 -2.42
CA ILE A 146 5.34 -5.42 -3.35
C ILE A 146 5.77 -5.09 -4.79
N THR A 147 6.46 -3.96 -4.97
CA THR A 147 6.90 -3.51 -6.29
C THR A 147 7.91 -4.48 -6.89
N GLN A 148 8.91 -4.90 -6.12
CA GLN A 148 9.90 -5.88 -6.56
C GLN A 148 9.26 -7.21 -6.96
N ALA A 149 8.32 -7.72 -6.17
CA ALA A 149 7.61 -8.96 -6.50
C ALA A 149 6.76 -8.83 -7.77
N ARG A 150 6.07 -7.69 -7.98
CA ARG A 150 5.31 -7.43 -9.21
C ARG A 150 6.22 -7.35 -10.44
N LEU A 151 7.38 -6.71 -10.31
CA LEU A 151 8.36 -6.64 -11.39
C LEU A 151 8.91 -8.04 -11.72
N GLY A 152 9.22 -8.85 -10.70
CA GLY A 152 9.62 -10.25 -10.90
C GLY A 152 8.55 -11.09 -11.59
N TYR A 153 7.28 -10.93 -11.21
CA TYR A 153 6.16 -11.59 -11.90
C TYR A 153 6.04 -11.13 -13.36
N LEU A 154 6.15 -9.83 -13.63
CA LEU A 154 6.12 -9.30 -15.00
C LEU A 154 7.29 -9.85 -15.83
N GLN A 155 8.48 -9.90 -15.25
CA GLN A 155 9.67 -10.47 -15.89
C GLN A 155 9.43 -11.93 -16.28
N HIS A 156 8.93 -12.75 -15.35
CA HIS A 156 8.61 -14.15 -15.61
C HIS A 156 7.59 -14.31 -16.75
N ARG A 157 6.52 -13.51 -16.71
CA ARG A 157 5.45 -13.53 -17.73
C ARG A 157 5.97 -13.13 -19.12
N LEU A 158 6.87 -12.15 -19.19
CA LEU A 158 7.48 -11.74 -20.45
C LEU A 158 8.41 -12.84 -20.99
N GLN A 159 9.19 -13.48 -20.11
CA GLN A 159 10.04 -14.61 -20.50
C GLN A 159 9.19 -15.77 -21.05
N GLU A 160 8.15 -16.19 -20.33
CA GLU A 160 7.24 -17.25 -20.78
C GLU A 160 6.63 -16.93 -22.15
N SER A 161 6.22 -15.69 -22.37
CA SER A 161 5.64 -15.28 -23.65
C SER A 161 6.67 -15.27 -24.78
N LEU A 162 7.91 -14.86 -24.50
CA LEU A 162 9.00 -14.93 -25.47
C LEU A 162 9.34 -16.38 -25.83
N ASP A 163 9.40 -17.27 -24.83
CA ASP A 163 9.68 -18.70 -25.03
C ASP A 163 8.57 -19.36 -25.87
N GLN A 164 7.30 -19.02 -25.62
CA GLN A 164 6.16 -19.46 -26.44
C GLN A 164 6.23 -18.93 -27.87
N PHE A 165 6.61 -17.66 -28.05
CA PHE A 165 6.82 -17.09 -29.37
C PHE A 165 7.91 -17.84 -30.14
N ASN A 166 9.05 -18.10 -29.51
CA ASN A 166 10.17 -18.85 -30.11
C ASN A 166 9.78 -20.28 -30.48
N ALA A 167 9.01 -20.96 -29.61
CA ALA A 167 8.53 -22.32 -29.89
C ALA A 167 7.59 -22.40 -31.11
N THR A 168 6.83 -21.33 -31.37
CA THR A 168 5.89 -21.27 -32.52
C THR A 168 6.56 -20.78 -33.81
N HIS A 169 7.74 -20.15 -33.73
CA HIS A 169 8.47 -19.58 -34.86
C HIS A 169 9.87 -20.18 -35.00
N ALA A 170 9.94 -21.50 -35.23
CA ALA A 170 11.20 -22.27 -35.25
C ALA A 170 12.21 -21.85 -36.34
N SER A 171 11.86 -20.97 -37.27
CA SER A 171 12.77 -20.40 -38.27
C SER A 171 12.44 -18.92 -38.55
N PRO A 172 12.72 -18.03 -37.58
CA PRO A 172 12.41 -16.61 -37.69
C PRO A 172 13.33 -15.93 -38.72
N SER A 173 12.84 -14.85 -39.34
CA SER A 173 13.67 -14.00 -40.19
C SER A 173 14.82 -13.36 -39.39
N ALA A 174 15.91 -12.94 -40.05
CA ALA A 174 17.04 -12.32 -39.37
C ALA A 174 16.66 -11.06 -38.56
N ASN A 175 15.72 -10.26 -39.08
CA ASN A 175 15.17 -9.09 -38.38
C ASN A 175 14.41 -9.51 -37.12
N LEU A 176 13.62 -10.59 -37.20
CA LEU A 176 12.87 -11.12 -36.08
C LEU A 176 13.80 -11.69 -35.00
N VAL A 177 14.87 -12.38 -35.38
CA VAL A 177 15.92 -12.86 -34.45
C VAL A 177 16.58 -11.70 -33.70
N SER A 178 16.89 -10.60 -34.38
CA SER A 178 17.46 -9.41 -33.75
C SER A 178 16.51 -8.82 -32.69
N THR A 179 15.22 -8.72 -33.01
CA THR A 179 14.20 -8.22 -32.06
C THR A 179 14.02 -9.15 -30.87
N ILE A 180 13.99 -10.47 -31.09
CA ILE A 180 13.93 -11.49 -30.02
C ILE A 180 15.12 -11.33 -29.05
N ASN A 181 16.33 -11.22 -29.59
CA ASN A 181 17.54 -11.04 -28.77
C ASN A 181 17.49 -9.73 -27.98
N LEU A 182 16.93 -8.66 -28.54
CA LEU A 182 16.75 -7.39 -27.83
C LEU A 182 15.72 -7.50 -26.70
N ILE A 183 14.62 -8.24 -26.90
CA ILE A 183 13.63 -8.50 -25.85
C ILE A 183 14.28 -9.28 -24.71
N ASP A 184 14.98 -10.38 -25.02
CA ASP A 184 15.68 -11.19 -24.01
C ASP A 184 16.70 -10.34 -23.24
N ALA A 185 17.54 -9.57 -23.94
CA ALA A 185 18.51 -8.68 -23.31
C ALA A 185 17.87 -7.68 -22.34
N LYS A 186 16.69 -7.13 -22.67
CA LYS A 186 15.93 -6.24 -21.77
C LYS A 186 15.38 -6.98 -20.56
N ILE A 187 14.87 -8.20 -20.73
CA ILE A 187 14.41 -9.05 -19.62
C ILE A 187 15.59 -9.38 -18.69
N GLN A 188 16.73 -9.83 -19.22
CA GLN A 188 17.91 -10.14 -18.43
C GLN A 188 18.47 -8.91 -17.71
N ALA A 189 18.57 -7.76 -18.39
CA ALA A 189 19.02 -6.51 -17.77
C ALA A 189 18.08 -6.03 -16.65
N SER A 190 16.78 -6.33 -16.73
CA SER A 190 15.83 -5.95 -15.68
C SER A 190 16.03 -6.70 -14.36
N SER A 191 16.59 -7.92 -14.44
CA SER A 191 16.84 -8.80 -13.29
C SER A 191 18.02 -8.37 -12.42
N THR A 192 18.97 -7.65 -13.02
CA THR A 192 20.18 -7.13 -12.37
C THR A 192 20.08 -5.65 -12.03
N ALA A 193 19.00 -4.99 -12.41
CA ALA A 193 18.74 -3.59 -12.09
C ALA A 193 18.50 -3.41 -10.59
N THR A 194 19.26 -2.52 -9.97
CA THR A 194 19.12 -2.16 -8.55
C THR A 194 18.04 -1.11 -8.31
N ASP A 195 17.69 -0.34 -9.34
CA ASP A 195 16.60 0.63 -9.33
C ASP A 195 15.31 0.02 -9.90
N PRO A 196 14.21 -0.05 -9.11
CA PRO A 196 12.90 -0.50 -9.59
C PRO A 196 12.36 0.26 -10.80
N GLU A 197 12.62 1.57 -10.93
CA GLU A 197 12.15 2.34 -12.09
C GLU A 197 12.93 1.99 -13.36
N GLN A 198 14.23 1.72 -13.23
CA GLN A 198 15.03 1.17 -14.34
C GLN A 198 14.52 -0.22 -14.76
N SER A 199 14.29 -1.13 -13.80
CA SER A 199 13.75 -2.47 -14.08
C SER A 199 12.40 -2.39 -14.81
N LYS A 200 11.48 -1.55 -14.29
CA LYS A 200 10.18 -1.27 -14.91
C LYS A 200 10.30 -0.73 -16.33
N LYS A 201 11.22 0.21 -16.59
CA LYS A 201 11.46 0.75 -17.93
C LYS A 201 11.93 -0.35 -18.89
N LEU A 202 12.90 -1.17 -18.48
CA LEU A 202 13.42 -2.28 -19.28
C LEU A 202 12.32 -3.29 -19.61
N LEU A 203 11.51 -3.69 -18.63
CA LEU A 203 10.38 -4.60 -18.82
C LEU A 203 9.30 -3.99 -19.72
N SER A 204 9.01 -2.70 -19.58
CA SER A 204 8.05 -1.99 -20.45
C SER A 204 8.53 -1.93 -21.91
N ASP A 205 9.80 -1.63 -22.13
CA ASP A 205 10.37 -1.63 -23.48
C ASP A 205 10.40 -3.05 -24.08
N GLY A 206 10.71 -4.07 -23.29
CA GLY A 206 10.67 -5.47 -23.73
C GLY A 206 9.25 -5.91 -24.11
N ALA A 207 8.26 -5.54 -23.29
CA ALA A 207 6.85 -5.80 -23.57
C ALA A 207 6.36 -5.15 -24.87
N LYS A 208 6.79 -3.90 -25.15
CA LYS A 208 6.45 -3.20 -26.41
C LYS A 208 7.01 -3.92 -27.62
N LEU A 209 8.29 -4.30 -27.59
CA LEU A 209 8.92 -5.05 -28.68
C LEU A 209 8.25 -6.42 -28.88
N LEU A 210 7.88 -7.10 -27.79
CA LEU A 210 7.15 -8.36 -27.85
C LEU A 210 5.79 -8.18 -28.54
N LEU A 211 5.05 -7.13 -28.18
CA LEU A 211 3.79 -6.79 -28.86
C LEU A 211 4.00 -6.49 -30.35
N GLU A 212 5.07 -5.78 -30.72
CA GLU A 212 5.38 -5.49 -32.12
C GLU A 212 5.58 -6.77 -32.94
N ILE A 213 6.27 -7.79 -32.40
CA ILE A 213 6.47 -9.05 -33.12
C ILE A 213 5.23 -9.95 -33.15
N TYR A 214 4.30 -9.83 -32.20
CA TYR A 214 3.01 -10.53 -32.25
C TYR A 214 2.02 -9.92 -33.25
N VAL A 215 2.19 -8.64 -33.60
CA VAL A 215 1.29 -7.90 -34.50
C VAL A 215 1.80 -7.92 -35.95
N GLN A 216 3.04 -8.35 -36.18
CA GLN A 216 3.56 -8.53 -37.54
C GLN A 216 2.99 -9.82 -38.17
N PRO A 217 2.36 -9.73 -39.36
CA PRO A 217 1.74 -10.86 -40.04
C PRO A 217 2.75 -11.84 -40.65
#